data_AF-A0A0M1HN06-F1
#
_entry.id   AF-A0A0M1HN06-F1
#
_cell.length_a   1.000
_cell.length_b   1.000
_cell.length_c   1.000
_cell.angle_alpha   90.00
_cell.angle_beta   90.00
_cell.angle_gamma   90.00
#
_symmetry.space_group_name_H-M   'P 1'
#
loop_
_entity.id
_entity.type
_entity.pdbx_description
1 polymer ?
#
loop_
_entity_poly.entity_id
_entity_poly.type
_entity_poly.pdbx_seq_one_letter_code
_entity_poly.pdbx_strand_id
1 'polypeptide(L)'
;MKLLKFGSKGTDVTRLQQLLIKNGIKGKSNKPLSIDGDFGESTEFAVIQFQKKSGIKVDGIVGETTLKALQGVDVSKALKDADLTAGAKRLSISETVIRAIAEVETLGQGYLPDGRPKILFERHRMYFYLVEKRGKAFANQMMAKYPNVVNTQTGGYHGNAAEYTRLALAKQIDEECALQSASWGRFQLMGENWKALGYSSVQEFVEHQYLSESLQFESFLRYCETKAGVVDDKKISLLDALRAEKWHAVFSLYNGKNYKKLGYDTKFLRVMNRLDPNYGNKAA
;
A
#
# COMPACT_ATOMS: atom_id res chain seq x y z
N MET A 1 13.57 9.90 -2.97
CA MET A 1 14.33 9.18 -4.01
C MET A 1 13.47 9.06 -5.26
N LYS A 2 14.03 9.27 -6.46
CA LYS A 2 13.33 9.03 -7.73
C LYS A 2 13.31 7.52 -8.02
N LEU A 3 12.15 6.97 -8.44
CA LEU A 3 12.06 5.58 -8.88
C LEU A 3 12.84 5.39 -10.17
N LEU A 4 13.69 4.36 -10.25
CA LEU A 4 14.34 3.95 -11.50
C LEU A 4 13.57 2.78 -12.11
N LYS A 5 13.34 2.84 -13.41
CA LYS A 5 12.60 1.85 -14.21
C LYS A 5 13.00 1.95 -15.67
N PHE A 6 12.51 1.05 -16.51
CA PHE A 6 12.75 1.09 -17.96
C PHE A 6 12.61 2.50 -18.55
N GLY A 7 13.60 2.91 -19.35
CA GLY A 7 13.72 4.24 -19.95
C GLY A 7 14.32 5.32 -19.04
N SER A 8 14.59 5.04 -17.77
CA SER A 8 15.36 5.95 -16.91
C SER A 8 16.79 6.07 -17.42
N LYS A 9 17.39 7.26 -17.29
CA LYS A 9 18.78 7.53 -17.71
C LYS A 9 19.55 8.33 -16.67
N GLY A 10 20.87 8.26 -16.73
CA GLY A 10 21.79 9.13 -15.99
C GLY A 10 22.56 8.44 -14.85
N THR A 11 23.20 9.24 -14.01
CA THR A 11 24.14 8.78 -12.98
C THR A 11 23.52 7.84 -11.95
N ASP A 12 22.24 8.01 -11.64
CA ASP A 12 21.51 7.10 -10.74
C ASP A 12 21.40 5.68 -11.32
N VAL A 13 21.24 5.56 -12.65
CA VAL A 13 21.22 4.28 -13.36
C VAL A 13 22.61 3.67 -13.41
N THR A 14 23.65 4.47 -13.66
CA THR A 14 25.05 4.02 -13.58
C THR A 14 25.36 3.41 -12.21
N ARG A 15 24.93 4.07 -11.12
CA ARG A 15 25.10 3.57 -9.74
C ARG A 15 24.32 2.28 -9.51
N LEU A 16 23.09 2.19 -10.01
CA LEU A 16 22.31 0.96 -9.96
C LEU A 16 23.02 -0.20 -10.67
N GLN A 17 23.52 0.03 -11.90
CA GLN A 17 24.23 -0.98 -12.68
C GLN A 17 25.48 -1.49 -11.94
N GLN A 18 26.25 -0.59 -11.30
CA GLN A 18 27.38 -0.95 -10.44
C GLN A 18 26.95 -1.82 -9.26
N LEU A 19 25.85 -1.47 -8.57
CA LEU A 19 25.32 -2.26 -7.45
C LEU A 19 24.85 -3.65 -7.91
N LEU A 20 24.20 -3.77 -9.06
CA LEU A 20 23.77 -5.05 -9.62
C LEU A 20 24.97 -5.97 -9.91
N ILE A 21 26.01 -5.42 -10.55
CA ILE A 21 27.26 -6.15 -10.82
C ILE A 21 27.92 -6.59 -9.51
N LYS A 22 28.01 -5.70 -8.51
CA LYS A 22 28.57 -6.01 -7.18
C LYS A 22 27.82 -7.15 -6.49
N ASN A 23 26.50 -7.27 -6.73
CA ASN A 23 25.66 -8.35 -6.21
C ASN A 23 25.71 -9.65 -7.06
N GLY A 24 26.61 -9.69 -8.06
CA GLY A 24 26.82 -10.84 -8.94
C GLY A 24 25.73 -11.04 -9.99
N ILE A 25 24.93 -10.00 -10.27
CA ILE A 25 23.81 -10.08 -11.22
C ILE A 25 24.31 -9.80 -12.63
N LYS A 26 23.85 -10.62 -13.58
CA LYS A 26 24.21 -10.54 -15.00
C LYS A 26 23.04 -10.03 -15.83
N GLY A 27 23.33 -9.54 -17.03
CA GLY A 27 22.33 -9.13 -18.02
C GLY A 27 21.67 -10.31 -18.74
N LYS A 28 20.70 -10.00 -19.60
CA LYS A 28 19.85 -10.96 -20.35
C LYS A 28 20.64 -12.02 -21.14
N SER A 29 21.80 -11.66 -21.67
CA SER A 29 22.67 -12.57 -22.45
C SER A 29 23.68 -13.36 -21.60
N ASN A 30 23.48 -13.45 -20.27
CA ASN A 30 24.44 -14.04 -19.32
C ASN A 30 25.84 -13.38 -19.33
N LYS A 31 25.94 -12.17 -19.90
CA LYS A 31 27.13 -11.33 -19.89
C LYS A 31 27.07 -10.34 -18.71
N PRO A 32 28.21 -9.82 -18.24
CA PRO A 32 28.23 -8.70 -17.30
C PRO A 32 27.37 -7.54 -17.82
N LEU A 33 26.69 -6.86 -16.90
CA LEU A 33 25.89 -5.69 -17.25
C LEU A 33 26.82 -4.53 -17.65
N SER A 34 26.50 -3.83 -18.75
CA SER A 34 27.21 -2.61 -19.11
C SER A 34 26.83 -1.47 -18.18
N ILE A 35 27.80 -0.62 -17.82
CA ILE A 35 27.56 0.59 -17.05
C ILE A 35 27.48 1.77 -18.02
N ASP A 36 26.33 1.92 -18.68
CA ASP A 36 26.07 2.94 -19.70
C ASP A 36 25.14 4.06 -19.20
N GLY A 37 24.58 3.92 -17.99
CA GLY A 37 23.62 4.86 -17.46
C GLY A 37 22.24 4.80 -18.13
N ASP A 38 21.95 3.75 -18.90
CA ASP A 38 20.68 3.54 -19.60
C ASP A 38 19.90 2.35 -18.99
N PHE A 39 18.69 2.60 -18.50
CA PHE A 39 17.82 1.57 -17.95
C PHE A 39 17.04 0.92 -19.10
N GLY A 40 17.75 0.17 -19.94
CA GLY A 40 17.19 -0.64 -21.03
C GLY A 40 16.83 -2.06 -20.59
N GLU A 41 16.54 -2.93 -21.57
CA GLU A 41 16.09 -4.31 -21.33
C GLU A 41 17.05 -5.14 -20.46
N SER A 42 18.37 -4.97 -20.65
CA SER A 42 19.36 -5.73 -19.88
C SER A 42 19.40 -5.30 -18.42
N THR A 43 19.26 -4.00 -18.15
CA THR A 43 19.19 -3.45 -16.78
C THR A 43 17.89 -3.88 -16.10
N GLU A 44 16.76 -3.82 -16.80
CA GLU A 44 15.47 -4.29 -16.29
C GLU A 44 15.50 -5.78 -15.96
N PHE A 45 16.03 -6.61 -16.87
CA PHE A 45 16.21 -8.03 -16.63
C PHE A 45 17.07 -8.27 -15.38
N ALA A 46 18.20 -7.57 -15.24
CA ALA A 46 19.07 -7.69 -14.08
C ALA A 46 18.33 -7.31 -12.77
N VAL A 47 17.56 -6.22 -12.76
CA VAL A 47 16.73 -5.82 -11.61
C VAL A 47 15.73 -6.93 -11.25
N ILE A 48 15.02 -7.49 -12.23
CA ILE A 48 14.06 -8.59 -12.02
C ILE A 48 14.77 -9.82 -11.42
N GLN A 49 15.94 -10.20 -11.92
CA GLN A 49 16.71 -11.32 -11.37
C GLN A 49 17.16 -11.05 -9.94
N PHE A 50 17.60 -9.83 -9.65
CA PHE A 50 17.98 -9.43 -8.29
C PHE A 50 16.80 -9.49 -7.32
N GLN A 51 15.64 -8.95 -7.72
CA GLN A 51 14.42 -8.97 -6.92
C GLN A 51 14.00 -10.42 -6.61
N LYS A 52 14.00 -11.30 -7.62
CA LYS A 52 13.74 -12.74 -7.44
C LYS A 52 14.71 -13.38 -6.45
N LYS A 53 16.01 -13.16 -6.63
CA LYS A 53 17.07 -13.68 -5.74
C LYS A 53 16.90 -13.19 -4.29
N SER A 54 16.41 -11.97 -4.11
CA SER A 54 16.23 -11.34 -2.79
C SER A 54 14.87 -11.64 -2.15
N GLY A 55 13.96 -12.31 -2.85
CA GLY A 55 12.62 -12.65 -2.35
C GLY A 55 11.68 -11.44 -2.15
N ILE A 56 12.08 -10.25 -2.59
CA ILE A 56 11.25 -9.03 -2.55
C ILE A 56 10.32 -8.98 -3.77
N LYS A 57 9.32 -8.09 -3.74
CA LYS A 57 8.43 -7.85 -4.88
C LYS A 57 9.20 -7.73 -6.21
N VAL A 58 8.79 -8.55 -7.19
CA VAL A 58 9.38 -8.58 -8.53
C VAL A 58 8.52 -7.75 -9.49
N ASP A 59 8.95 -6.52 -9.76
CA ASP A 59 8.22 -5.55 -10.59
C ASP A 59 9.11 -4.84 -11.64
N GLY A 60 10.41 -5.11 -11.64
CA GLY A 60 11.39 -4.46 -12.52
C GLY A 60 11.67 -2.99 -12.16
N ILE A 61 11.17 -2.51 -11.02
CA ILE A 61 11.30 -1.12 -10.57
C ILE A 61 12.24 -1.06 -9.37
N VAL A 62 13.19 -0.13 -9.41
CA VAL A 62 14.10 0.14 -8.30
C VAL A 62 13.52 1.27 -7.45
N GLY A 63 12.72 0.85 -6.47
CA GLY A 63 12.33 1.66 -5.32
C GLY A 63 13.29 1.51 -4.14
N GLU A 64 12.92 2.08 -3.00
CA GLU A 64 13.76 2.09 -1.80
C GLU A 64 14.06 0.68 -1.28
N THR A 65 13.08 -0.23 -1.29
CA THR A 65 13.27 -1.64 -0.89
C THR A 65 14.34 -2.32 -1.74
N THR A 66 14.25 -2.19 -3.07
CA THR A 66 15.24 -2.76 -4.00
C THR A 66 16.62 -2.17 -3.75
N LEU A 67 16.70 -0.85 -3.53
CA LEU A 67 17.98 -0.18 -3.26
C LEU A 67 18.60 -0.61 -1.92
N LYS A 68 17.79 -0.69 -0.85
CA LYS A 68 18.22 -1.20 0.47
C LYS A 68 18.76 -2.62 0.36
N ALA A 69 18.02 -3.50 -0.31
CA ALA A 69 18.45 -4.88 -0.56
C ALA A 69 19.78 -4.93 -1.34
N LEU A 70 19.95 -4.13 -2.40
CA LEU A 70 21.19 -4.04 -3.18
C LEU A 70 22.40 -3.58 -2.33
N GLN A 71 22.13 -2.82 -1.27
CA GLN A 71 23.14 -2.30 -0.34
C GLN A 71 23.39 -3.24 0.86
N GLY A 72 22.67 -4.36 0.96
CA GLY A 72 22.75 -5.28 2.10
C GLY A 72 22.06 -4.75 3.37
N VAL A 73 21.19 -3.75 3.24
CA VAL A 73 20.34 -3.27 4.34
C VAL A 73 19.19 -4.25 4.54
N ASP A 74 18.81 -4.50 5.79
CA ASP A 74 17.71 -5.39 6.12
C ASP A 74 16.39 -4.93 5.48
N VAL A 75 15.75 -5.87 4.78
CA VAL A 75 14.44 -5.72 4.14
C VAL A 75 13.47 -6.81 4.60
N SER A 76 13.72 -7.43 5.76
CA SER A 76 12.89 -8.49 6.35
C SER A 76 11.41 -8.11 6.49
N LYS A 77 11.14 -6.82 6.74
CA LYS A 77 9.78 -6.27 6.82
C LYS A 77 9.12 -5.96 5.48
N ALA A 78 9.83 -6.08 4.36
CA ALA A 78 9.28 -5.74 3.05
C ALA A 78 8.30 -6.81 2.52
N LEU A 79 7.40 -6.38 1.64
CA LEU A 79 6.46 -7.28 0.98
C LEU A 79 7.21 -8.25 0.06
N LYS A 80 6.91 -9.54 0.19
CA LYS A 80 7.56 -10.60 -0.57
C LYS A 80 6.79 -10.92 -1.84
N ASP A 81 7.50 -11.40 -2.84
CA ASP A 81 6.87 -11.83 -4.09
C ASP A 81 5.93 -13.01 -3.88
N ALA A 82 6.34 -13.94 -3.02
CA ALA A 82 5.55 -15.12 -2.67
C ALA A 82 4.22 -14.76 -2.00
N ASP A 83 4.17 -13.66 -1.25
CA ASP A 83 2.92 -13.18 -0.64
C ASP A 83 1.93 -12.81 -1.74
N LEU A 84 2.37 -12.09 -2.78
CA LEU A 84 1.52 -11.68 -3.91
C LEU A 84 0.97 -12.89 -4.67
N THR A 85 1.81 -13.88 -4.98
CA THR A 85 1.38 -15.13 -5.63
C THR A 85 0.37 -15.89 -4.76
N ALA A 86 0.62 -16.01 -3.45
CA ALA A 86 -0.31 -16.65 -2.52
C ALA A 86 -1.64 -15.89 -2.40
N GLY A 87 -1.59 -14.56 -2.37
CA GLY A 87 -2.76 -13.69 -2.33
C GLY A 87 -3.61 -13.80 -3.59
N ALA A 88 -3.01 -13.83 -4.78
CA ALA A 88 -3.70 -14.02 -6.05
C ALA A 88 -4.49 -15.34 -6.04
N LYS A 89 -3.85 -16.42 -5.58
CA LYS A 89 -4.49 -17.72 -5.43
C LYS A 89 -5.63 -17.68 -4.42
N ARG A 90 -5.42 -17.09 -3.24
CA ARG A 90 -6.43 -16.96 -2.17
C ARG A 90 -7.69 -16.23 -2.65
N LEU A 91 -7.52 -15.10 -3.32
CA LEU A 91 -8.64 -14.31 -3.84
C LEU A 91 -9.20 -14.86 -5.15
N SER A 92 -8.52 -15.82 -5.79
CA SER A 92 -8.87 -16.37 -7.11
C SER A 92 -8.93 -15.28 -8.19
N ILE A 93 -7.90 -14.43 -8.22
CA ILE A 93 -7.71 -13.37 -9.21
C ILE A 93 -6.36 -13.56 -9.91
N SER A 94 -6.15 -12.86 -11.03
CA SER A 94 -4.86 -12.95 -11.72
C SER A 94 -3.72 -12.35 -10.88
N GLU A 95 -2.52 -12.92 -11.00
CA GLU A 95 -1.32 -12.35 -10.38
C GLU A 95 -1.06 -10.92 -10.87
N THR A 96 -1.36 -10.63 -12.14
CA THR A 96 -1.24 -9.29 -12.71
C THR A 96 -2.07 -8.28 -11.93
N VAL A 97 -3.34 -8.60 -11.63
CA VAL A 97 -4.24 -7.71 -10.88
C VAL A 97 -3.71 -7.45 -9.48
N ILE A 98 -3.32 -8.49 -8.74
CA ILE A 98 -2.87 -8.28 -7.35
C ILE A 98 -1.55 -7.50 -7.30
N ARG A 99 -0.65 -7.75 -8.24
CA ARG A 99 0.61 -7.01 -8.40
C ARG A 99 0.35 -5.56 -8.77
N ALA A 100 -0.65 -5.30 -9.62
CA ALA A 100 -1.05 -3.96 -10.00
C ALA A 100 -1.64 -3.18 -8.83
N ILE A 101 -2.54 -3.78 -8.04
CA ILE A 101 -3.06 -3.14 -6.82
C ILE A 101 -1.90 -2.87 -5.86
N ALA A 102 -1.09 -3.90 -5.58
CA ALA A 102 0.06 -3.79 -4.70
C ALA A 102 1.21 -2.94 -5.26
N GLU A 103 1.06 -2.33 -6.44
CA GLU A 103 1.92 -1.28 -7.02
C GLU A 103 1.24 0.10 -7.04
N VAL A 104 -0.06 0.20 -7.34
CA VAL A 104 -0.80 1.46 -7.26
C VAL A 104 -0.78 2.01 -5.85
N GLU A 105 -0.90 1.13 -4.85
CA GLU A 105 -0.76 1.50 -3.43
C GLU A 105 0.69 1.84 -3.04
N THR A 106 1.67 1.64 -3.94
CA THR A 106 3.13 1.80 -3.66
C THR A 106 3.69 3.17 -3.93
N LEU A 107 2.81 4.15 -4.13
CA LEU A 107 3.23 5.54 -4.00
C LEU A 107 3.81 5.83 -2.59
N GLY A 108 3.69 4.88 -1.64
CA GLY A 108 4.58 4.76 -0.50
C GLY A 108 4.99 3.32 -0.15
N GLN A 109 6.19 3.16 0.44
CA GLN A 109 6.47 2.07 1.38
C GLN A 109 5.43 2.04 2.50
N GLY A 110 5.17 0.89 3.10
CA GLY A 110 4.29 0.76 4.26
C GLY A 110 4.83 1.38 5.55
N TYR A 111 6.10 1.77 5.55
CA TYR A 111 6.79 2.37 6.68
C TYR A 111 7.33 3.78 6.36
N LEU A 112 7.42 4.61 7.39
CA LEU A 112 8.18 5.84 7.43
C LEU A 112 9.68 5.54 7.58
N PRO A 113 10.58 6.51 7.32
CA PRO A 113 12.02 6.33 7.51
C PRO A 113 12.44 5.91 8.92
N ASP A 114 11.63 6.26 9.93
CA ASP A 114 11.85 5.88 11.34
C ASP A 114 11.33 4.47 11.69
N GLY A 115 10.83 3.72 10.72
CA GLY A 115 10.35 2.34 10.88
C GLY A 115 8.92 2.20 11.38
N ARG A 116 8.22 3.31 11.68
CA ARG A 116 6.79 3.26 12.02
C ARG A 116 5.92 3.08 10.77
N PRO A 117 4.79 2.36 10.83
CA PRO A 117 3.86 2.26 9.72
C PRO A 117 3.43 3.65 9.24
N LYS A 118 3.15 3.79 7.94
CA LYS A 118 2.48 4.99 7.48
C LYS A 118 1.08 5.04 8.04
N ILE A 119 0.68 6.20 8.53
CA ILE A 119 -0.67 6.44 9.02
C ILE A 119 -1.23 7.73 8.45
N LEU A 120 -2.56 7.79 8.38
CA LEU A 120 -3.30 9.03 8.28
C LEU A 120 -4.37 9.03 9.37
N PHE A 121 -4.36 10.04 10.24
CA PHE A 121 -5.31 10.14 11.33
C PHE A 121 -6.54 10.96 10.91
N GLU A 122 -7.74 10.44 11.16
CA GLU A 122 -9.00 11.04 10.76
C GLU A 122 -9.77 11.58 11.96
N ARG A 123 -9.60 12.89 12.26
CA ARG A 123 -10.26 13.57 13.39
C ARG A 123 -11.80 13.44 13.41
N HIS A 124 -12.40 13.25 12.24
CA HIS A 124 -13.83 13.03 12.08
C HIS A 124 -14.28 11.61 12.42
N ARG A 125 -13.43 10.62 12.16
CA ARG A 125 -13.64 9.26 12.67
C ARG A 125 -13.45 9.22 14.18
N MET A 126 -12.50 9.98 14.73
CA MET A 126 -12.32 10.09 16.18
C MET A 126 -13.56 10.64 16.87
N TYR A 127 -14.14 11.73 16.35
CA TYR A 127 -15.41 12.25 16.85
C TYR A 127 -16.51 11.18 16.77
N PHE A 128 -16.66 10.51 15.63
CA PHE A 128 -17.65 9.44 15.46
C PHE A 128 -17.50 8.33 16.51
N TYR A 129 -16.31 7.77 16.70
CA TYR A 129 -16.10 6.68 17.67
C TYR A 129 -16.24 7.13 19.12
N LEU A 130 -15.88 8.38 19.45
CA LEU A 130 -16.16 8.95 20.77
C LEU A 130 -17.67 9.09 21.03
N VAL A 131 -18.47 9.46 20.02
CA VAL A 131 -19.93 9.49 20.15
C VAL A 131 -20.47 8.10 20.44
N GLU A 132 -20.04 7.10 19.67
CA GLU A 132 -20.49 5.71 19.83
C GLU A 132 -20.11 5.12 21.21
N LYS A 133 -18.88 5.37 21.67
CA LYS A 133 -18.34 4.77 22.89
C LYS A 133 -18.65 5.55 24.17
N ARG A 134 -18.65 6.88 24.10
CA ARG A 134 -18.71 7.77 25.27
C ARG A 134 -19.84 8.80 25.22
N GLY A 135 -20.63 8.80 24.15
CA GLY A 135 -21.76 9.69 23.98
C GLY A 135 -21.41 11.07 23.41
N LYS A 136 -22.42 11.70 22.80
CA LYS A 136 -22.27 12.98 22.09
C LYS A 136 -21.80 14.14 22.97
N ALA A 137 -22.22 14.19 24.23
CA ALA A 137 -21.81 15.24 25.16
C ALA A 137 -20.29 15.22 25.39
N PHE A 138 -19.73 14.03 25.63
CA PHE A 138 -18.28 13.85 25.79
C PHE A 138 -17.53 14.19 24.50
N ALA A 139 -17.99 13.70 23.35
CA ALA A 139 -17.37 13.99 22.07
C ALA A 139 -17.33 15.50 21.74
N ASN A 140 -18.42 16.23 22.04
CA ASN A 140 -18.48 17.69 21.88
C ASN A 140 -17.48 18.41 22.79
N GLN A 141 -17.36 17.98 24.04
CA GLN A 141 -16.37 18.53 24.97
C GLN A 141 -14.94 18.33 24.45
N MET A 142 -14.62 17.12 23.96
CA MET A 142 -13.31 16.82 23.41
C MET A 142 -13.04 17.55 22.10
N MET A 143 -14.05 17.76 21.25
CA MET A 143 -13.95 18.59 20.05
C MET A 143 -13.63 20.06 20.38
N ALA A 144 -14.27 20.62 21.40
CA ALA A 144 -13.98 21.99 21.84
C ALA A 144 -12.56 22.12 22.41
N LYS A 145 -12.10 21.13 23.18
CA LYS A 145 -10.76 21.15 23.81
C LYS A 145 -9.63 20.78 22.86
N TYR A 146 -9.88 19.87 21.91
CA TYR A 146 -8.86 19.28 21.03
C TYR A 146 -9.32 19.22 19.55
N PRO A 147 -9.66 20.37 18.92
CA PRO A 147 -10.27 20.42 17.59
C PRO A 147 -9.38 19.87 16.45
N ASN A 148 -8.08 19.72 16.71
CA ASN A 148 -7.13 19.15 15.74
C ASN A 148 -7.21 17.62 15.64
N VAL A 149 -7.70 16.95 16.69
CA VAL A 149 -7.80 15.49 16.78
C VAL A 149 -9.22 14.98 16.97
N VAL A 150 -10.17 15.85 17.34
CA VAL A 150 -11.60 15.55 17.39
C VAL A 150 -12.36 16.67 16.68
N ASN A 151 -13.05 16.38 15.59
CA ASN A 151 -13.84 17.37 14.87
C ASN A 151 -14.90 16.69 14.01
N THR A 152 -16.06 17.30 13.74
CA THR A 152 -17.03 16.72 12.78
C THR A 152 -16.56 16.81 11.33
N GLN A 153 -15.65 17.74 11.02
CA GLN A 153 -15.09 17.95 9.69
C GLN A 153 -13.81 17.14 9.47
N THR A 154 -13.59 16.70 8.23
CA THR A 154 -12.33 16.10 7.78
C THR A 154 -11.18 17.12 7.86
N GLY A 155 -9.92 16.66 7.78
CA GLY A 155 -8.75 17.55 7.78
C GLY A 155 -7.91 17.57 9.05
N GLY A 156 -7.13 18.64 9.20
CA GLY A 156 -6.10 18.77 10.23
C GLY A 156 -4.85 17.93 9.95
N TYR A 157 -4.67 17.49 8.70
CA TYR A 157 -3.55 16.64 8.29
C TYR A 157 -2.24 17.40 8.36
N HIS A 158 -1.25 16.79 9.00
CA HIS A 158 0.15 17.24 9.00
C HIS A 158 1.03 16.34 8.13
N GLY A 159 0.62 15.07 7.92
CA GLY A 159 1.29 14.11 7.06
C GLY A 159 2.55 13.49 7.67
N ASN A 160 2.94 12.32 7.15
CA ASN A 160 4.13 11.58 7.56
C ASN A 160 4.24 11.38 9.08
N ALA A 161 5.43 11.57 9.65
CA ALA A 161 5.71 11.41 11.08
C ALA A 161 4.86 12.33 11.98
N ALA A 162 4.33 13.45 11.45
CA ALA A 162 3.52 14.37 12.24
C ALA A 162 2.12 13.81 12.55
N GLU A 163 1.61 12.87 11.75
CA GLU A 163 0.35 12.18 12.06
C GLU A 163 0.44 11.38 13.37
N TYR A 164 1.63 10.90 13.74
CA TYR A 164 1.83 10.22 15.02
C TYR A 164 1.70 11.16 16.22
N THR A 165 1.96 12.45 16.06
CA THR A 165 1.72 13.43 17.13
C THR A 165 0.22 13.59 17.37
N ARG A 166 -0.56 13.65 16.28
CA ARG A 166 -2.04 13.69 16.35
C ARG A 166 -2.59 12.42 16.99
N LEU A 167 -2.13 11.25 16.52
CA LEU A 167 -2.54 9.98 17.07
C LEU A 167 -2.18 9.87 18.56
N ALA A 168 -0.97 10.25 18.96
CA ALA A 168 -0.55 10.22 20.36
C ALA A 168 -1.46 11.10 21.25
N LEU A 169 -1.82 12.30 20.79
CA LEU A 169 -2.78 13.16 21.49
C LEU A 169 -4.18 12.53 21.57
N ALA A 170 -4.66 11.93 20.48
CA ALA A 170 -5.96 11.27 20.45
C ALA A 170 -6.01 10.06 21.40
N LYS A 171 -4.92 9.28 21.49
CA LYS A 171 -4.81 8.14 22.41
C LYS A 171 -4.93 8.54 23.89
N GLN A 172 -4.56 9.78 24.25
CA GLN A 172 -4.77 10.29 25.61
C GLN A 172 -6.26 10.53 25.93
N ILE A 173 -7.12 10.66 24.92
CA ILE A 173 -8.57 10.84 25.08
C ILE A 173 -9.26 9.48 25.18
N ASP A 174 -9.00 8.62 24.19
CA ASP A 174 -9.44 7.22 24.15
C ASP A 174 -8.59 6.45 23.12
N GLU A 175 -7.79 5.49 23.58
CA GLU A 175 -6.85 4.74 22.73
C GLU A 175 -7.56 3.93 21.64
N GLU A 176 -8.63 3.20 21.97
CA GLU A 176 -9.31 2.35 21.01
C GLU A 176 -9.95 3.19 19.89
N CYS A 177 -10.68 4.26 20.26
CA CYS A 177 -11.25 5.19 19.27
C CYS A 177 -10.16 5.80 18.39
N ALA A 178 -9.02 6.17 18.98
CA ALA A 178 -7.91 6.77 18.24
C ALA A 178 -7.31 5.80 17.22
N LEU A 179 -7.07 4.54 17.62
CA LEU A 179 -6.52 3.51 16.72
C LEU A 179 -7.51 3.14 15.61
N GLN A 180 -8.82 3.09 15.90
CA GLN A 180 -9.86 2.88 14.89
C GLN A 180 -9.92 4.02 13.86
N SER A 181 -9.56 5.23 14.30
CA SER A 181 -9.66 6.47 13.52
C SER A 181 -8.43 6.78 12.68
N ALA A 182 -7.50 5.84 12.52
CA ALA A 182 -6.35 5.99 11.64
C ALA A 182 -6.35 4.91 10.56
N SER A 183 -5.87 5.25 9.36
CA SER A 183 -5.43 4.28 8.35
C SER A 183 -4.01 3.83 8.65
N TRP A 184 -3.67 2.60 8.26
CA TRP A 184 -2.38 2.00 8.61
C TRP A 184 -1.70 1.29 7.45
N GLY A 185 -0.36 1.38 7.46
CA GLY A 185 0.52 0.60 6.60
C GLY A 185 0.39 0.93 5.11
N ARG A 186 0.93 0.04 4.29
CA ARG A 186 1.02 0.19 2.83
C ARG A 186 -0.35 0.34 2.16
N PHE A 187 -1.34 -0.43 2.62
CA PHE A 187 -2.67 -0.50 2.03
C PHE A 187 -3.67 0.48 2.67
N GLN A 188 -3.19 1.32 3.59
CA GLN A 188 -3.96 2.39 4.24
C GLN A 188 -5.33 1.93 4.75
N LEU A 189 -5.39 0.73 5.34
CA LEU A 189 -6.65 0.21 5.89
C LEU A 189 -6.98 0.91 7.20
N MET A 190 -8.23 1.37 7.32
CA MET A 190 -8.71 2.01 8.55
C MET A 190 -8.79 1.00 9.70
N GLY A 191 -8.30 1.40 10.87
CA GLY A 191 -8.29 0.57 12.08
C GLY A 191 -9.68 0.12 12.50
N GLU A 192 -10.73 0.87 12.17
CA GLU A 192 -12.13 0.46 12.40
C GLU A 192 -12.51 -0.92 11.84
N ASN A 193 -11.78 -1.41 10.83
CA ASN A 193 -12.07 -2.69 10.21
C ASN A 193 -11.57 -3.88 11.05
N TRP A 194 -10.81 -3.67 12.13
CA TRP A 194 -10.16 -4.74 12.92
C TRP A 194 -11.08 -5.94 13.19
N LYS A 195 -12.32 -5.67 13.61
CA LYS A 195 -13.30 -6.71 13.96
C LYS A 195 -13.78 -7.47 12.73
N ALA A 196 -14.09 -6.76 11.64
CA ALA A 196 -14.51 -7.38 10.39
C ALA A 196 -13.38 -8.22 9.77
N LEU A 197 -12.13 -7.81 9.96
CA LEU A 197 -10.92 -8.53 9.53
C LEU A 197 -10.54 -9.68 10.49
N GLY A 198 -11.33 -9.95 11.52
CA GLY A 198 -11.13 -11.08 12.43
C GLY A 198 -9.98 -10.93 13.42
N TYR A 199 -9.53 -9.71 13.71
CA TYR A 199 -8.62 -9.46 14.83
C TYR A 199 -9.40 -9.47 16.15
N SER A 200 -8.74 -9.84 17.24
CA SER A 200 -9.27 -9.82 18.61
C SER A 200 -9.45 -8.41 19.16
N SER A 201 -8.65 -7.46 18.68
CA SER A 201 -8.68 -6.05 19.09
C SER A 201 -8.10 -5.14 18.00
N VAL A 202 -8.34 -3.83 18.12
CA VAL A 202 -7.68 -2.85 17.25
C VAL A 202 -6.16 -2.78 17.51
N GLN A 203 -5.72 -3.08 18.73
CA GLN A 203 -4.30 -3.14 19.11
C GLN A 203 -3.57 -4.25 18.35
N GLU A 204 -4.15 -5.46 18.29
CA GLU A 204 -3.60 -6.57 17.51
C GLU A 204 -3.55 -6.22 16.02
N PHE A 205 -4.62 -5.63 15.49
CA PHE A 205 -4.64 -5.15 14.10
C PHE A 205 -3.46 -4.19 13.84
N VAL A 206 -3.23 -3.23 14.74
CA VAL A 206 -2.14 -2.24 14.64
C VAL A 206 -0.77 -2.89 14.79
N GLU A 207 -0.59 -3.83 15.73
CA GLU A 207 0.65 -4.56 15.93
C GLU A 207 1.09 -5.26 14.64
N HIS A 208 0.17 -5.92 13.93
CA HIS A 208 0.45 -6.55 12.64
C HIS A 208 1.00 -5.56 11.61
N GLN A 209 0.56 -4.29 11.64
CA GLN A 209 1.07 -3.25 10.74
C GLN A 209 2.54 -2.89 11.05
N TYR A 210 2.97 -3.00 12.31
CA TYR A 210 4.36 -2.77 12.74
C TYR A 210 5.30 -3.93 12.41
N LEU A 211 4.77 -5.16 12.33
CA LEU A 211 5.57 -6.35 12.17
C LEU A 211 6.16 -6.51 10.76
N SER A 212 5.35 -6.47 9.70
CA SER A 212 5.84 -6.53 8.31
C SER A 212 4.82 -6.06 7.27
N GLU A 213 5.27 -5.65 6.09
CA GLU A 213 4.39 -5.39 4.93
C GLU A 213 3.67 -6.68 4.48
N SER A 214 4.21 -7.87 4.74
CA SER A 214 3.49 -9.15 4.52
C SER A 214 2.23 -9.24 5.39
N LEU A 215 2.30 -8.79 6.65
CA LEU A 215 1.13 -8.75 7.54
C LEU A 215 0.19 -7.58 7.22
N GLN A 216 0.71 -6.45 6.73
CA GLN A 216 -0.12 -5.39 6.15
C GLN A 216 -0.90 -5.92 4.92
N PHE A 217 -0.25 -6.75 4.10
CA PHE A 217 -0.90 -7.40 2.96
C PHE A 217 -1.92 -8.45 3.38
N GLU A 218 -1.65 -9.23 4.44
CA GLU A 218 -2.65 -10.14 5.02
C GLU A 218 -3.92 -9.38 5.43
N SER A 219 -3.79 -8.22 6.09
CA SER A 219 -4.95 -7.37 6.39
C SER A 219 -5.71 -6.95 5.13
N PHE A 220 -4.99 -6.65 4.05
CA PHE A 220 -5.58 -6.29 2.75
C PHE A 220 -6.34 -7.47 2.12
N LEU A 221 -5.80 -8.68 2.15
CA LEU A 221 -6.49 -9.88 1.66
C LEU A 221 -7.81 -10.11 2.39
N ARG A 222 -7.79 -10.02 3.74
CA ARG A 222 -9.01 -10.11 4.56
C ARG A 222 -9.99 -8.99 4.21
N TYR A 223 -9.50 -7.77 3.97
CA TYR A 223 -10.35 -6.66 3.58
C TYR A 223 -11.05 -6.92 2.25
N CYS A 224 -10.34 -7.45 1.25
CA CYS A 224 -10.92 -7.86 -0.02
C CYS A 224 -12.05 -8.88 0.18
N GLU A 225 -11.87 -9.85 1.07
CA GLU A 225 -12.83 -10.91 1.37
C GLU A 225 -14.07 -10.40 2.12
N THR A 226 -13.90 -9.43 3.02
CA THR A 226 -14.98 -8.99 3.92
C THR A 226 -15.71 -7.74 3.46
N LYS A 227 -15.07 -6.90 2.64
CA LYS A 227 -15.65 -5.62 2.22
C LYS A 227 -16.80 -5.85 1.25
N ALA A 228 -17.95 -5.25 1.55
CA ALA A 228 -19.07 -5.12 0.64
C ALA A 228 -19.70 -3.73 0.76
N GLY A 229 -20.48 -3.34 -0.23
CA GLY A 229 -21.19 -2.07 -0.23
C GLY A 229 -22.19 -1.97 -1.36
N VAL A 230 -22.69 -0.77 -1.58
CA VAL A 230 -23.60 -0.45 -2.69
C VAL A 230 -22.85 0.43 -3.69
N VAL A 231 -22.82 0.00 -4.94
CA VAL A 231 -22.26 0.75 -6.08
C VAL A 231 -23.32 0.72 -7.18
N ASP A 232 -23.69 1.89 -7.70
CA ASP A 232 -24.76 2.05 -8.70
C ASP A 232 -26.06 1.31 -8.30
N ASP A 233 -26.49 1.54 -7.06
CA ASP A 233 -27.69 0.94 -6.44
C ASP A 233 -27.69 -0.60 -6.35
N LYS A 234 -26.53 -1.23 -6.57
CA LYS A 234 -26.35 -2.68 -6.48
C LYS A 234 -25.44 -3.05 -5.31
N LYS A 235 -25.91 -3.97 -4.47
CA LYS A 235 -25.07 -4.59 -3.44
C LYS A 235 -24.03 -5.48 -4.13
N ILE A 236 -22.77 -5.25 -3.83
CA ILE A 236 -21.64 -6.01 -4.39
C ILE A 236 -20.51 -6.13 -3.37
N SER A 237 -19.87 -7.31 -3.31
CA SER A 237 -18.67 -7.51 -2.51
C SER A 237 -17.43 -7.07 -3.29
N LEU A 238 -16.39 -6.62 -2.58
CA LEU A 238 -15.11 -6.26 -3.18
C LEU A 238 -14.47 -7.48 -3.86
N LEU A 239 -14.57 -8.66 -3.25
CA LEU A 239 -14.05 -9.90 -3.83
C LEU A 239 -14.73 -10.25 -5.17
N ASP A 240 -16.06 -10.18 -5.24
CA ASP A 240 -16.78 -10.46 -6.48
C ASP A 240 -16.46 -9.42 -7.56
N ALA A 241 -16.33 -8.14 -7.15
CA ALA A 241 -15.92 -7.08 -8.06
C ALA A 241 -14.50 -7.29 -8.60
N LEU A 242 -13.56 -7.76 -7.76
CA LEU A 242 -12.19 -8.07 -8.17
C LEU A 242 -12.15 -9.26 -9.14
N ARG A 243 -12.84 -10.36 -8.82
CA ARG A 243 -12.91 -11.56 -9.67
C ARG A 243 -13.55 -11.29 -11.04
N ALA A 244 -14.56 -10.42 -11.06
CA ALA A 244 -15.23 -10.00 -12.29
C ALA A 244 -14.57 -8.78 -12.96
N GLU A 245 -13.42 -8.31 -12.46
CA GLU A 245 -12.70 -7.14 -12.95
C GLU A 245 -13.58 -5.87 -13.12
N LYS A 246 -14.56 -5.70 -12.22
CA LYS A 246 -15.47 -4.55 -12.18
C LYS A 246 -14.78 -3.34 -11.53
N TRP A 247 -13.82 -2.75 -12.23
CA TRP A 247 -12.92 -1.71 -11.69
C TRP A 247 -13.64 -0.52 -11.07
N HIS A 248 -14.77 -0.08 -11.63
CA HIS A 248 -15.57 0.98 -11.02
C HIS A 248 -16.04 0.60 -9.61
N ALA A 249 -16.53 -0.62 -9.42
CA ALA A 249 -16.97 -1.12 -8.12
C ALA A 249 -15.78 -1.36 -7.17
N VAL A 250 -14.69 -1.95 -7.67
CA VAL A 250 -13.45 -2.15 -6.89
C VAL A 250 -12.96 -0.81 -6.30
N PHE A 251 -12.77 0.20 -7.14
CA PHE A 251 -12.24 1.49 -6.66
C PHE A 251 -13.25 2.27 -5.82
N SER A 252 -14.55 2.15 -6.08
CA SER A 252 -15.57 2.78 -5.24
C SER A 252 -15.63 2.18 -3.83
N LEU A 253 -15.49 0.85 -3.72
CA LEU A 253 -15.51 0.15 -2.43
C LEU A 253 -14.21 0.35 -1.64
N TYR A 254 -13.07 0.44 -2.33
CA TYR A 254 -11.75 0.53 -1.71
C TYR A 254 -11.29 1.98 -1.46
N ASN A 255 -11.38 2.85 -2.48
CA ASN A 255 -10.89 4.24 -2.44
C ASN A 255 -12.02 5.27 -2.21
N GLY A 256 -13.28 4.82 -2.21
CA GLY A 256 -14.45 5.69 -2.08
C GLY A 256 -14.89 6.35 -3.40
N LYS A 257 -16.03 7.04 -3.36
CA LYS A 257 -16.71 7.63 -4.54
C LYS A 257 -15.85 8.65 -5.32
N ASN A 258 -14.82 9.22 -4.68
CA ASN A 258 -13.95 10.22 -5.30
C ASN A 258 -12.72 9.65 -6.01
N TYR A 259 -12.59 8.32 -6.14
CA TYR A 259 -11.38 7.68 -6.69
C TYR A 259 -10.96 8.22 -8.07
N LYS A 260 -11.91 8.58 -8.94
CA LYS A 260 -11.64 9.16 -10.27
C LYS A 260 -10.92 10.50 -10.17
N LYS A 261 -11.35 11.36 -9.23
CA LYS A 261 -10.70 12.66 -8.98
C LYS A 261 -9.27 12.48 -8.46
N LEU A 262 -9.01 11.36 -7.78
CA LEU A 262 -7.69 10.98 -7.27
C LEU A 262 -6.84 10.21 -8.31
N GLY A 263 -7.40 9.95 -9.49
CA GLY A 263 -6.74 9.30 -10.64
C GLY A 263 -6.38 7.84 -10.41
N TYR A 264 -7.05 7.15 -9.48
CA TYR A 264 -6.73 5.75 -9.14
C TYR A 264 -6.91 4.80 -10.33
N ASP A 265 -7.99 4.96 -11.08
CA ASP A 265 -8.27 4.20 -12.31
C ASP A 265 -7.16 4.34 -13.34
N THR A 266 -6.73 5.57 -13.59
CA THR A 266 -5.69 5.89 -14.57
C THR A 266 -4.34 5.32 -14.13
N LYS A 267 -4.01 5.42 -12.83
CA LYS A 267 -2.81 4.80 -12.26
C LYS A 267 -2.85 3.28 -12.40
N PHE A 268 -3.96 2.66 -12.04
CA PHE A 268 -4.13 1.22 -12.13
C PHE A 268 -4.03 0.70 -13.55
N LEU A 269 -4.75 1.30 -14.50
CA LEU A 269 -4.68 0.91 -15.91
C LEU A 269 -3.27 1.07 -16.49
N ARG A 270 -2.54 2.11 -16.09
CA ARG A 270 -1.14 2.28 -16.48
C ARG A 270 -0.25 1.13 -15.98
N VAL A 271 -0.46 0.69 -14.75
CA VAL A 271 0.29 -0.44 -14.19
C VAL A 271 -0.13 -1.75 -14.87
N MET A 272 -1.42 -1.99 -15.04
CA MET A 272 -1.95 -3.17 -15.74
C MET A 272 -1.38 -3.29 -17.15
N ASN A 273 -1.42 -2.22 -17.95
CA ASN A 273 -0.86 -2.23 -19.31
C ASN A 273 0.65 -2.45 -19.33
N ARG A 274 1.38 -2.09 -18.28
CA ARG A 274 2.82 -2.36 -18.17
C ARG A 274 3.07 -3.83 -17.82
N LEU A 275 2.27 -4.41 -16.94
CA LEU A 275 2.44 -5.80 -16.48
C LEU A 275 1.87 -6.82 -17.48
N ASP A 276 0.79 -6.48 -18.18
CA ASP A 276 0.19 -7.24 -19.28
C ASP A 276 -0.15 -6.27 -20.43
N PRO A 277 0.77 -6.07 -21.40
CA PRO A 277 0.55 -5.20 -22.56
C PRO A 277 -0.68 -5.55 -23.41
N ASN A 278 -1.20 -6.78 -23.28
CA ASN A 278 -2.39 -7.23 -24.02
C ASN A 278 -3.68 -7.10 -23.19
N TYR A 279 -3.62 -6.58 -21.97
CA TYR A 279 -4.75 -6.53 -21.04
C TYR A 279 -6.00 -5.88 -21.65
N GLY A 280 -5.85 -4.74 -22.34
CA GLY A 280 -6.94 -4.03 -23.02
C GLY A 280 -7.37 -4.60 -24.38
N ASN A 281 -6.60 -5.53 -24.95
CA ASN A 281 -6.85 -6.12 -26.27
C ASN A 281 -7.56 -7.48 -26.20
N LYS A 282 -7.86 -7.97 -24.99
CA LYS A 282 -8.57 -9.25 -24.76
C LYS A 282 -10.09 -9.17 -24.98
N ALA A 283 -10.60 -8.04 -25.48
CA ALA A 283 -12.03 -7.79 -25.70
C ALA A 283 -12.34 -7.14 -27.07
N ALA A 284 -11.58 -7.50 -28.11
CA ALA A 284 -11.90 -7.21 -29.51
C ALA A 284 -12.10 -8.52 -30.27
#